data_AF-A0A6B3ILL3-F1
#
_entry.id   AF-A0A6B3ILL3-F1
#
_cell.length_a   1.000
_cell.length_b   1.000
_cell.length_c   1.000
_cell.angle_alpha   90.00
_cell.angle_beta   90.00
_cell.angle_gamma   90.00
#
_symmetry.space_group_name_H-M   'P 1'
#
loop_
_entity.id
_entity.type
_entity.pdbx_description
1 polymer ?
#
loop_
_entity_poly.entity_id
_entity_poly.type
_entity_poly.pdbx_seq_one_letter_code
_entity_poly.pdbx_strand_id
1 'polypeptide(L)'
;IGCEVYEIKGSGVQVTARATAHLTDCTVHRTSGDGVTLDTDAVLTLADCDIHDIPENAIDLRSRSVLTLTRSTVRRFGRNGLSVWDPGTRVDANQCEIHDSTGDYPAVWVSDGATVILDACRVHDVPDALFVLD
;
A
#
# COMPACT_ATOMS: atom_id res chain seq x y z
N ILE A 1 -7.85 3.46 -15.98
CA ILE A 1 -9.11 4.24 -15.97
C ILE A 1 -9.01 5.15 -14.77
N GLY A 2 -8.78 6.43 -14.99
CA GLY A 2 -8.53 7.37 -13.91
C GLY A 2 -9.78 7.64 -13.08
N CYS A 3 -9.74 7.21 -11.84
CA CYS A 3 -10.76 7.43 -10.84
C CYS A 3 -10.15 8.13 -9.63
N GLU A 4 -10.96 8.90 -8.92
CA GLU A 4 -10.58 9.51 -7.65
C GLU A 4 -11.46 8.93 -6.54
N VAL A 5 -10.85 8.48 -5.46
CA VAL A 5 -11.53 7.95 -4.26
C VAL A 5 -11.13 8.80 -3.07
N TYR A 6 -12.06 9.59 -2.53
CA TYR A 6 -11.75 10.60 -1.53
C TYR A 6 -12.86 10.86 -0.51
N GLU A 7 -12.50 11.45 0.65
CA GLU A 7 -13.42 11.77 1.76
C GLU A 7 -14.20 10.55 2.30
N ILE A 8 -13.53 9.41 2.32
CA ILE A 8 -14.15 8.16 2.77
C ILE A 8 -14.03 8.02 4.28
N LYS A 9 -15.15 7.69 4.93
CA LYS A 9 -15.15 7.22 6.33
C LYS A 9 -14.81 5.73 6.34
N GLY A 10 -13.59 5.39 6.76
CA GLY A 10 -13.03 4.04 6.71
C GLY A 10 -11.97 3.90 5.61
N SER A 11 -11.80 2.68 5.09
CA SER A 11 -10.84 2.40 4.01
C SER A 11 -11.29 3.00 2.69
N GLY A 12 -10.36 3.56 1.91
CA GLY A 12 -10.65 4.13 0.59
C GLY A 12 -11.06 3.04 -0.42
N VAL A 13 -10.23 2.02 -0.57
CA VAL A 13 -10.50 0.84 -1.42
C VAL A 13 -10.30 -0.41 -0.59
N GLN A 14 -11.27 -1.33 -0.64
CA GLN A 14 -11.17 -2.63 0.01
C GLN A 14 -11.37 -3.74 -1.01
N VAL A 15 -10.36 -4.62 -1.15
CA VAL A 15 -10.41 -5.81 -2.00
C VAL A 15 -10.34 -7.03 -1.08
N THR A 16 -11.36 -7.89 -1.12
CA THR A 16 -11.46 -9.01 -0.18
C THR A 16 -12.12 -10.23 -0.82
N ALA A 17 -12.17 -11.34 -0.09
CA ALA A 17 -12.88 -12.56 -0.46
C ALA A 17 -12.52 -13.08 -1.87
N ARG A 18 -11.23 -13.15 -2.17
CA ARG A 18 -10.66 -13.55 -3.48
C ARG A 18 -11.04 -12.63 -4.64
N ALA A 19 -11.47 -11.40 -4.37
CA ALA A 19 -11.72 -10.43 -5.41
C ALA A 19 -10.43 -10.05 -6.14
N THR A 20 -10.58 -9.69 -7.41
CA THR A 20 -9.51 -9.15 -8.24
C THR A 20 -9.90 -7.78 -8.76
N ALA A 21 -9.00 -6.81 -8.67
CA ALA A 21 -9.20 -5.46 -9.18
C ALA A 21 -7.95 -4.93 -9.89
N HIS A 22 -8.18 -4.01 -10.82
CA HIS A 22 -7.13 -3.28 -11.52
C HIS A 22 -7.51 -1.79 -11.50
N LEU A 23 -6.67 -0.97 -10.89
CA LEU A 23 -6.80 0.49 -10.91
C LEU A 23 -5.60 1.04 -11.68
N THR A 24 -5.87 1.99 -12.57
CA THR A 24 -4.84 2.60 -13.42
C THR A 24 -5.13 4.08 -13.54
N ASP A 25 -4.15 4.94 -13.33
CA ASP A 25 -4.29 6.40 -13.31
C ASP A 25 -5.23 6.90 -12.18
N CYS A 26 -5.29 6.17 -11.05
CA CYS A 26 -6.22 6.50 -9.96
C CYS A 26 -5.55 7.24 -8.80
N THR A 27 -6.35 8.01 -8.06
CA THR A 27 -5.93 8.64 -6.80
C THR A 27 -6.80 8.18 -5.64
N VAL A 28 -6.18 7.85 -4.50
CA VAL A 28 -6.87 7.50 -3.24
C VAL A 28 -6.35 8.41 -2.13
N HIS A 29 -7.23 9.20 -1.51
CA HIS A 29 -6.80 10.16 -0.48
C HIS A 29 -7.88 10.56 0.53
N ARG A 30 -7.45 11.15 1.66
CA ARG A 30 -8.34 11.73 2.68
C ARG A 30 -9.40 10.75 3.19
N THR A 31 -8.94 9.55 3.52
CA THR A 31 -9.70 8.53 4.23
C THR A 31 -9.65 8.80 5.73
N SER A 32 -10.53 8.16 6.50
CA SER A 32 -10.40 8.14 7.98
C SER A 32 -9.74 6.87 8.52
N GLY A 33 -9.40 5.91 7.65
CA GLY A 33 -8.63 4.71 7.97
C GLY A 33 -7.55 4.48 6.91
N ASP A 34 -7.23 3.22 6.63
CA ASP A 34 -6.23 2.87 5.60
C ASP A 34 -6.63 3.36 4.19
N GLY A 35 -5.66 3.61 3.32
CA GLY A 35 -5.93 4.02 1.94
C GLY A 35 -6.53 2.87 1.14
N VAL A 36 -5.79 1.76 1.08
CA VAL A 36 -6.14 0.55 0.36
C VAL A 36 -5.94 -0.67 1.26
N THR A 37 -6.92 -1.58 1.32
CA THR A 37 -6.82 -2.82 2.09
C THR A 37 -7.04 -4.04 1.21
N LEU A 38 -6.18 -5.05 1.38
CA LEU A 38 -6.31 -6.36 0.75
C LEU A 38 -6.37 -7.46 1.81
N ASP A 39 -7.34 -8.35 1.71
CA ASP A 39 -7.50 -9.49 2.61
C ASP A 39 -8.06 -10.71 1.87
N THR A 40 -7.87 -11.90 2.43
CA THR A 40 -8.48 -13.16 2.03
C THR A 40 -8.22 -13.47 0.56
N ASP A 41 -6.95 -13.72 0.24
CA ASP A 41 -6.47 -14.09 -1.10
C ASP A 41 -6.87 -13.07 -2.19
N ALA A 42 -6.98 -11.79 -1.83
CA ALA A 42 -7.30 -10.72 -2.75
C ALA A 42 -6.12 -10.41 -3.69
N VAL A 43 -6.43 -9.98 -4.92
CA VAL A 43 -5.43 -9.60 -5.91
C VAL A 43 -5.71 -8.19 -6.43
N LEU A 44 -4.73 -7.30 -6.30
CA LEU A 44 -4.83 -5.93 -6.80
C LEU A 44 -3.64 -5.59 -7.67
N THR A 45 -3.91 -4.95 -8.81
CA THR A 45 -2.89 -4.23 -9.59
C THR A 45 -3.17 -2.74 -9.54
N LEU A 46 -2.15 -1.97 -9.17
CA LEU A 46 -2.13 -0.52 -9.20
C LEU A 46 -1.04 -0.07 -10.19
N ALA A 47 -1.43 0.67 -11.22
CA ALA A 47 -0.51 1.21 -12.22
C ALA A 47 -0.72 2.72 -12.36
N ASP A 48 0.36 3.50 -12.32
CA ASP A 48 0.29 4.95 -12.49
C ASP A 48 -0.67 5.62 -11.47
N CYS A 49 -0.72 5.09 -10.24
CA CYS A 49 -1.62 5.54 -9.19
C CYS A 49 -0.91 6.42 -8.15
N ASP A 50 -1.68 7.25 -7.43
CA ASP A 50 -1.19 8.09 -6.32
C ASP A 50 -2.04 7.87 -5.07
N ILE A 51 -1.43 7.35 -4.00
CA ILE A 51 -2.09 7.07 -2.72
C ILE A 51 -1.52 8.02 -1.68
N HIS A 52 -2.34 8.93 -1.16
CA HIS A 52 -1.82 9.99 -0.30
C HIS A 52 -2.78 10.62 0.69
N ASP A 53 -2.23 11.41 1.63
CA ASP A 53 -3.00 12.03 2.72
C ASP A 53 -3.84 10.99 3.47
N ILE A 54 -3.17 9.90 3.85
CA ILE A 54 -3.77 8.76 4.55
C ILE A 54 -3.33 8.80 6.02
N PRO A 55 -4.25 8.86 6.99
CA PRO A 55 -3.87 8.98 8.40
C PRO A 55 -3.28 7.69 8.99
N GLU A 56 -3.60 6.53 8.40
CA GLU A 56 -3.17 5.20 8.84
C GLU A 56 -2.14 4.59 7.87
N ASN A 57 -2.25 3.31 7.51
CA ASN A 57 -1.43 2.71 6.48
C ASN A 57 -1.93 3.13 5.10
N ALA A 58 -1.04 3.53 4.20
CA ALA A 58 -1.45 3.80 2.83
C ALA A 58 -1.97 2.53 2.14
N ILE A 59 -1.27 1.41 2.28
CA ILE A 59 -1.70 0.11 1.79
C ILE A 59 -1.42 -0.98 2.83
N ASP A 60 -2.47 -1.69 3.25
CA ASP A 60 -2.41 -2.80 4.22
C ASP A 60 -2.81 -4.11 3.52
N LEU A 61 -2.01 -5.16 3.69
CA LEU A 61 -2.21 -6.47 3.08
C LEU A 61 -2.09 -7.59 4.11
N ARG A 62 -3.05 -8.52 4.06
CA ARG A 62 -3.11 -9.72 4.90
C ARG A 62 -3.53 -10.97 4.12
N SER A 63 -3.43 -12.13 4.76
CA SER A 63 -4.10 -13.37 4.37
C SER A 63 -3.83 -13.82 2.92
N ARG A 64 -2.55 -13.95 2.55
CA ARG A 64 -2.09 -14.39 1.21
C ARG A 64 -2.51 -13.47 0.06
N SER A 65 -2.79 -12.21 0.36
CA SER A 65 -3.15 -11.24 -0.67
C SER A 65 -1.93 -10.84 -1.50
N VAL A 66 -2.17 -10.48 -2.76
CA VAL A 66 -1.13 -10.11 -3.71
C VAL A 66 -1.39 -8.72 -4.28
N LEU A 67 -0.39 -7.86 -4.16
CA LEU A 67 -0.38 -6.53 -4.78
C LEU A 67 0.75 -6.43 -5.80
N THR A 68 0.42 -5.93 -6.98
CA THR A 68 1.39 -5.41 -7.94
C THR A 68 1.25 -3.90 -8.04
N LEU A 69 2.36 -3.18 -7.84
CA LEU A 69 2.48 -1.74 -7.98
C LEU A 69 3.43 -1.44 -9.14
N THR A 70 3.04 -0.54 -10.03
CA THR A 70 3.92 -0.07 -11.11
C THR A 70 3.80 1.42 -11.31
N ARG A 71 4.93 2.14 -11.36
CA ARG A 71 4.99 3.61 -11.57
C ARG A 71 4.02 4.39 -10.69
N SER A 72 3.85 3.95 -9.45
CA SER A 72 2.88 4.51 -8.51
C SER A 72 3.59 5.22 -7.36
N THR A 73 2.93 6.23 -6.79
CA THR A 73 3.44 7.01 -5.67
C THR A 73 2.60 6.76 -4.43
N VAL A 74 3.26 6.55 -3.30
CA VAL A 74 2.66 6.43 -1.98
C VAL A 74 3.28 7.51 -1.10
N ARG A 75 2.51 8.51 -0.66
CA ARG A 75 3.09 9.65 0.06
C ARG A 75 2.17 10.24 1.12
N ARG A 76 2.70 10.90 2.15
CA ARG A 76 1.89 11.52 3.21
C ARG A 76 0.96 10.51 3.89
N PHE A 77 1.58 9.50 4.49
CA PHE A 77 0.92 8.44 5.25
C PHE A 77 1.33 8.49 6.73
N GLY A 78 0.37 8.27 7.63
CA GLY A 78 0.61 8.40 9.08
C GLY A 78 1.22 7.15 9.75
N ARG A 79 1.01 5.97 9.17
CA ARG A 79 1.67 4.71 9.61
C ARG A 79 2.63 4.20 8.54
N ASN A 80 2.41 3.02 7.96
CA ASN A 80 3.27 2.49 6.91
C ASN A 80 2.78 2.92 5.52
N GLY A 81 3.70 3.09 4.56
CA GLY A 81 3.37 3.17 3.15
C GLY A 81 2.90 1.80 2.62
N LEU A 82 3.59 0.74 3.03
CA LEU A 82 3.21 -0.66 2.83
C LEU A 82 3.26 -1.41 4.16
N SER A 83 2.12 -1.96 4.61
CA SER A 83 2.04 -2.85 5.77
C SER A 83 1.67 -4.25 5.28
N VAL A 84 2.61 -5.20 5.35
CA VAL A 84 2.47 -6.52 4.70
C VAL A 84 2.66 -7.64 5.73
N TRP A 85 1.63 -8.46 5.89
CA TRP A 85 1.53 -9.46 6.96
C TRP A 85 1.14 -10.83 6.43
N ASP A 86 1.40 -11.85 7.24
CA ASP A 86 1.04 -13.25 7.05
C ASP A 86 1.82 -14.01 5.96
N PRO A 87 2.03 -15.33 6.15
CA PRO A 87 2.72 -16.15 5.17
C PRO A 87 1.98 -16.16 3.84
N GLY A 88 2.74 -15.92 2.76
CA GLY A 88 2.21 -15.95 1.39
C GLY A 88 1.56 -14.64 0.93
N THR A 89 1.44 -13.62 1.79
CA THR A 89 1.08 -12.27 1.35
C THR A 89 2.27 -11.62 0.67
N ARG A 90 2.04 -10.98 -0.48
CA ARG A 90 3.11 -10.52 -1.35
C ARG A 90 2.84 -9.14 -1.95
N VAL A 91 3.87 -8.30 -1.96
CA VAL A 91 3.93 -7.09 -2.78
C VAL A 91 5.06 -7.21 -3.82
N ASP A 92 4.76 -6.85 -5.06
CA ASP A 92 5.71 -6.62 -6.12
C ASP A 92 5.59 -5.17 -6.60
N ALA A 93 6.56 -4.33 -6.26
CA ALA A 93 6.56 -2.92 -6.62
C ALA A 93 7.71 -2.61 -7.58
N ASN A 94 7.36 -2.05 -8.74
CA ASN A 94 8.31 -1.68 -9.78
C ASN A 94 8.21 -0.18 -10.11
N GLN A 95 9.34 0.53 -10.12
CA GLN A 95 9.42 1.96 -10.45
C GLN A 95 8.51 2.85 -9.58
N CYS A 96 8.38 2.54 -8.28
CA CYS A 96 7.49 3.27 -7.37
C CYS A 96 8.25 4.21 -6.43
N GLU A 97 7.54 5.18 -5.88
CA GLU A 97 8.07 6.09 -4.86
C GLU A 97 7.23 5.98 -3.57
N ILE A 98 7.90 5.84 -2.43
CA ILE A 98 7.26 5.81 -1.10
C ILE A 98 7.94 6.87 -0.23
N HIS A 99 7.24 7.94 0.13
CA HIS A 99 7.89 9.09 0.79
C HIS A 99 6.95 9.96 1.64
N ASP A 100 7.49 11.02 2.26
CA ASP A 100 6.75 12.00 3.06
C ASP A 100 5.90 11.39 4.18
N SER A 101 6.41 10.42 4.94
CA SER A 101 5.65 9.89 6.09
C SER A 101 5.33 11.00 7.11
N THR A 102 4.15 10.98 7.70
CA THR A 102 3.72 11.97 8.70
C THR A 102 3.75 11.45 10.13
N GLY A 103 4.17 10.20 10.34
CA GLY A 103 4.34 9.57 11.66
C GLY A 103 5.66 8.82 11.76
N ASP A 104 5.85 8.10 12.89
CA ASP A 104 7.13 7.48 13.26
C ASP A 104 7.23 5.98 12.89
N TYR A 105 6.32 5.48 12.05
CA TYR A 105 6.36 4.09 11.57
C TYR A 105 7.29 3.95 10.36
N PRO A 106 7.91 2.78 10.12
CA PRO A 106 8.71 2.57 8.94
C PRO A 106 7.86 2.61 7.67
N ALA A 107 8.43 3.06 6.56
CA ALA A 107 7.70 3.19 5.30
C ALA A 107 7.22 1.84 4.74
N VAL A 108 8.03 0.79 4.89
CA VAL A 108 7.68 -0.58 4.51
C VAL A 108 7.85 -1.49 5.72
N TRP A 109 6.75 -2.12 6.14
CA TRP A 109 6.72 -3.12 7.20
C TRP A 109 6.39 -4.49 6.61
N VAL A 110 7.26 -5.47 6.87
CA VAL A 110 7.07 -6.86 6.45
C VAL A 110 7.15 -7.75 7.69
N SER A 111 6.10 -8.54 7.93
CA SER A 111 6.02 -9.43 9.10
C SER A 111 5.48 -10.81 8.74
N ASP A 112 5.67 -11.75 9.65
CA ASP A 112 4.97 -13.02 9.72
C ASP A 112 5.12 -13.86 8.44
N GLY A 113 6.30 -13.84 7.82
CA GLY A 113 6.59 -14.59 6.59
C GLY A 113 6.01 -13.98 5.31
N ALA A 114 5.58 -12.72 5.34
CA ALA A 114 5.23 -11.96 4.14
C ALA A 114 6.46 -11.66 3.27
N THR A 115 6.24 -11.27 2.01
CA THR A 115 7.33 -10.93 1.07
C THR A 115 7.06 -9.63 0.34
N VAL A 116 8.06 -8.77 0.27
CA VAL A 116 8.04 -7.55 -0.55
C VAL A 116 9.22 -7.53 -1.49
N ILE A 117 8.97 -7.29 -2.78
CA ILE A 117 10.00 -6.98 -3.77
C ILE A 117 9.84 -5.52 -4.18
N LEU A 118 10.94 -4.76 -4.07
CA LEU A 118 11.05 -3.38 -4.54
C LEU A 118 12.10 -3.35 -5.66
N ASP A 119 11.66 -3.13 -6.90
CA ASP A 119 12.53 -3.05 -8.07
C ASP A 119 12.48 -1.64 -8.67
N ALA A 120 13.64 -1.00 -8.83
CA ALA A 120 13.75 0.39 -9.26
C ALA A 120 12.88 1.38 -8.44
N CYS A 121 12.60 1.08 -7.17
CA CYS A 121 11.82 1.94 -6.28
C CYS A 121 12.70 2.94 -5.54
N ARG A 122 12.12 4.06 -5.13
CA ARG A 122 12.73 5.03 -4.22
C ARG A 122 11.92 5.09 -2.93
N VAL A 123 12.62 5.01 -1.80
CA VAL A 123 12.05 5.23 -0.47
C VAL A 123 12.88 6.33 0.18
N HIS A 124 12.27 7.47 0.49
CA HIS A 124 12.96 8.67 0.96
C HIS A 124 12.05 9.53 1.82
N ASP A 125 12.60 10.48 2.58
CA ASP A 125 11.83 11.38 3.44
C ASP A 125 10.89 10.64 4.42
N VAL A 126 11.42 9.59 5.04
CA VAL A 126 10.76 8.73 6.03
C VAL A 126 11.71 8.50 7.21
N PRO A 127 11.23 8.31 8.45
CA PRO A 127 12.08 8.10 9.62
C PRO A 127 12.86 6.79 9.51
N ASP A 128 12.17 5.72 9.11
CA ASP A 128 12.73 4.40 8.85
C ASP A 128 12.22 3.88 7.49
N ALA A 129 13.11 3.40 6.62
CA ALA A 129 12.72 3.00 5.27
C ALA A 129 12.07 1.60 5.21
N LEU A 130 12.68 0.61 5.88
CA LEU A 130 12.27 -0.78 5.80
C LEU A 130 12.46 -1.45 7.16
N PHE A 131 11.44 -2.15 7.63
CA PHE A 131 11.49 -3.02 8.80
C PHE A 131 10.96 -4.41 8.42
N VAL A 132 11.76 -5.44 8.69
CA VAL A 132 11.42 -6.84 8.42
C VAL A 132 11.51 -7.61 9.73
N LEU A 133 10.43 -8.32 10.08
CA LEU A 133 10.30 -9.11 11.28
C LEU A 133 9.86 -10.54 10.93
N ASP A 134 10.55 -11.52 11.49
CA ASP A 134 10.20 -12.95 11.44
C ASP A 134 9.84 -13.46 12.84
#